data_AF-A0A3E2VE64-F1
#
_entry.id   AF-A0A3E2VE64-F1
#
_cell.length_a   1.000
_cell.length_b   1.000
_cell.length_c   1.000
_cell.angle_alpha   90.00
_cell.angle_beta   90.00
_cell.angle_gamma   90.00
#
_symmetry.space_group_name_H-M   'P 1'
#
loop_
_entity.id
_entity.type
_entity.pdbx_description
1 polymer ?
#
loop_
_entity_poly.entity_id
_entity_poly.type
_entity_poly.pdbx_seq_one_letter_code
_entity_poly.pdbx_strand_id
1 'polypeptide(L)'
;EVTYKVTDSEGASTTKTITVTVNPKMEKLNEVPTIQAEDKTLTVGDTFDPKKDVTATDKEDGDLTAKIEIAKNTVDMTKAGTYEVTYKVTDSEGASTTK
;
A
#
# COMPACT_ATOMS: atom_id res chain seq x y z
N GLU A 1 6.49 -35.09 -13.55
CA GLU A 1 7.56 -36.03 -13.16
C GLU A 1 8.65 -35.99 -14.23
N VAL A 2 9.91 -36.18 -13.84
CA VAL A 2 11.04 -36.19 -14.77
C VAL A 2 11.69 -37.56 -14.69
N THR A 3 11.84 -38.22 -15.84
CA THR A 3 12.44 -39.54 -15.93
C THR A 3 13.82 -39.43 -16.55
N TYR A 4 14.82 -39.90 -15.81
CA TYR A 4 16.19 -40.04 -16.30
C TYR A 4 16.41 -41.49 -16.73
N LYS A 5 16.97 -41.69 -17.92
CA LYS A 5 17.39 -43.00 -18.44
C LYS A 5 18.89 -42.99 -18.65
N VAL A 6 19.57 -44.01 -18.15
CA VAL A 6 20.98 -44.25 -18.46
C VAL A 6 21.08 -45.62 -19.12
N THR A 7 21.82 -45.69 -20.23
CA THR A 7 22.08 -46.92 -20.98
C THR A 7 23.59 -47.14 -21.03
N ASP A 8 24.06 -48.36 -20.75
CA ASP A 8 25.47 -48.72 -20.87
C ASP A 8 25.87 -49.03 -22.32
N SER A 9 27.16 -49.30 -22.54
CA SER A 9 27.72 -49.59 -23.87
C SER A 9 27.22 -50.89 -24.50
N GLU A 10 26.61 -51.78 -23.71
CA GLU A 10 26.06 -53.07 -24.14
C GLU A 10 24.55 -52.99 -24.38
N GLY A 11 23.95 -51.82 -24.17
CA GLY A 11 22.55 -51.52 -24.45
C GLY A 11 21.61 -51.80 -23.27
N ALA A 12 22.10 -52.23 -22.12
CA ALA A 12 21.28 -52.36 -20.93
C ALA A 12 21.00 -50.97 -20.34
N SER A 13 19.78 -50.75 -19.87
CA SER A 13 19.37 -49.43 -19.38
C SER A 13 18.60 -49.50 -18.08
N THR A 14 18.74 -48.46 -17.27
CA THR A 14 17.93 -48.24 -16.08
C THR A 14 17.28 -46.87 -16.14
N THR A 15 16.14 -46.73 -15.47
CA THR A 15 15.42 -45.47 -15.36
C THR A 15 15.18 -45.10 -13.91
N LYS A 16 15.18 -43.80 -13.63
CA LYS A 16 14.77 -43.25 -12.34
C LYS A 16 13.84 -42.07 -12.59
N THR A 17 12.68 -42.11 -11.94
CA THR A 17 11.72 -41.02 -11.95
C THR A 17 11.92 -40.15 -10.71
N ILE A 18 11.90 -38.83 -10.89
CA ILE A 18 11.77 -37.87 -9.81
C ILE A 18 10.45 -37.10 -9.95
N THR A 19 9.80 -36.86 -8.83
CA THR A 19 8.62 -35.99 -8.76
C THR A 19 9.08 -34.59 -8.36
N VAL A 20 8.76 -33.60 -9.19
CA VAL A 20 9.01 -32.19 -8.91
C VAL A 20 7.69 -31.55 -8.55
N THR A 21 7.56 -31.11 -7.30
CA THR A 21 6.39 -30.39 -6.81
C THR A 21 6.69 -28.89 -6.83
N VAL A 22 5.98 -28.16 -7.67
CA VAL A 22 6.02 -26.69 -7.70
C VAL A 22 4.81 -26.18 -6.94
N ASN A 23 5.07 -25.53 -5.81
CA ASN A 23 4.00 -24.89 -5.04
C ASN A 23 3.68 -23.51 -5.63
N PRO A 24 2.42 -23.05 -5.55
CA PRO A 24 2.09 -21.69 -5.93
C PRO A 24 2.87 -20.69 -5.08
N LYS A 25 3.31 -19.58 -5.71
CA LYS A 25 3.92 -18.45 -5.00
C LYS A 25 2.83 -17.77 -4.17
N MET A 26 3.06 -17.63 -2.86
CA MET A 26 2.18 -16.83 -2.02
C MET A 26 2.50 -15.36 -2.26
N GLU A 27 1.54 -14.59 -2.75
CA GLU A 27 1.65 -13.14 -2.86
C GLU A 27 1.28 -12.51 -1.51
N LYS A 28 1.92 -11.37 -1.18
CA LYS A 28 1.48 -10.56 -0.04
C LYS A 28 0.13 -9.94 -0.38
N LEU A 29 -0.74 -9.83 0.63
CA LEU A 29 -2.00 -9.10 0.48
C LEU A 29 -1.68 -7.61 0.59
N ASN A 30 -2.15 -6.81 -0.35
CA ASN A 30 -2.10 -5.35 -0.26
C ASN A 30 -3.32 -4.85 0.52
N GLU A 31 -3.10 -4.23 1.67
CA GLU A 31 -4.15 -3.55 2.43
C GLU A 31 -4.31 -2.09 1.95
N VAL A 32 -5.43 -1.46 2.31
CA VAL A 32 -5.63 -0.04 1.97
C VAL A 32 -4.96 0.85 3.02
N PRO A 33 -4.36 1.99 2.62
CA PRO A 33 -3.69 2.87 3.55
C PRO A 33 -4.68 3.54 4.50
N THR A 34 -4.23 3.93 5.69
CA THR A 34 -5.03 4.63 6.70
C THR A 34 -4.55 6.07 6.87
N ILE A 35 -5.47 7.04 6.89
CA ILE A 35 -5.19 8.46 7.17
C ILE A 35 -5.61 8.81 8.60
N GLN A 36 -4.68 9.35 9.38
CA GLN A 36 -4.95 9.96 10.68
C GLN A 36 -4.97 11.48 10.54
N ALA A 37 -6.10 12.06 10.91
CA ALA A 37 -6.38 13.49 10.90
C ALA A 37 -7.47 13.72 11.95
N GLU A 38 -7.35 14.82 12.69
CA GLU A 38 -8.23 15.24 13.77
C GLU A 38 -8.86 16.60 13.43
N ASP A 39 -10.07 16.84 13.93
CA ASP A 39 -10.74 18.12 13.78
C ASP A 39 -9.98 19.22 14.55
N LYS A 40 -9.93 20.43 13.97
CA LYS A 40 -9.26 21.59 14.59
C LYS A 40 -10.24 22.74 14.78
N THR A 41 -10.16 23.40 15.93
CA THR A 41 -10.84 24.68 16.19
C THR A 41 -9.80 25.79 16.19
N LEU A 42 -9.96 26.77 15.31
CA LEU A 42 -9.04 27.90 15.14
C LEU A 42 -9.81 29.22 15.22
N THR A 43 -9.11 30.30 15.55
CA THR A 43 -9.65 31.65 15.56
C THR A 43 -9.32 32.36 14.24
N VAL A 44 -10.21 33.27 13.80
CA VAL A 44 -9.94 34.13 12.64
C VAL A 44 -8.62 34.87 12.84
N GLY A 45 -7.72 34.78 11.85
CA GLY A 45 -6.37 35.34 11.90
C GLY A 45 -5.27 34.37 12.33
N ASP A 46 -5.60 33.16 12.80
CA ASP A 46 -4.61 32.11 13.05
C ASP A 46 -3.95 31.63 11.75
N THR A 47 -2.77 31.02 11.87
CA THR A 47 -2.14 30.31 10.76
C THR A 47 -2.71 28.90 10.63
N PHE A 48 -3.11 28.50 9.43
CA PHE A 48 -3.57 27.15 9.13
C PHE A 48 -2.65 26.47 8.12
N ASP A 49 -2.02 25.37 8.53
CA ASP A 49 -1.33 24.44 7.64
C ASP A 49 -2.17 23.14 7.55
N PRO A 50 -2.79 22.86 6.39
CA PRO A 50 -3.65 21.70 6.21
C PRO A 50 -2.92 20.36 6.34
N LYS A 51 -1.58 20.29 6.17
CA LYS A 51 -0.86 19.02 6.32
C LYS A 51 -0.28 18.81 7.72
N LYS A 52 -0.35 19.83 8.57
CA LYS A 52 0.20 19.74 9.92
C LYS A 52 -0.60 18.74 10.75
N ASP A 53 0.09 17.82 11.41
CA ASP A 53 -0.47 16.76 12.26
C ASP A 53 -1.37 15.76 11.49
N VAL A 54 -1.25 15.70 10.16
CA VAL A 54 -1.91 14.70 9.32
C VAL A 54 -0.89 13.64 8.95
N THR A 55 -1.18 12.37 9.22
CA THR A 55 -0.28 11.24 8.91
C THR A 55 -1.02 10.17 8.11
N ALA A 56 -0.26 9.33 7.41
CA ALA A 56 -0.80 8.19 6.70
C ALA A 56 0.14 7.00 6.85
N THR A 57 -0.43 5.83 7.13
CA THR A 57 0.32 4.59 7.27
C THR A 57 -0.37 3.46 6.55
N ASP A 58 0.42 2.57 6.00
CA ASP A 58 -0.02 1.34 5.36
C ASP A 58 0.74 0.15 5.95
N LYS A 59 0.13 -1.03 5.96
CA LYS A 59 0.70 -2.21 6.62
C LYS A 59 1.88 -2.79 5.84
N GLU A 60 1.82 -2.76 4.51
CA GLU A 60 2.85 -3.30 3.64
C GLU A 60 3.88 -2.23 3.22
N ASP A 61 3.44 -0.98 3.07
CA ASP A 61 4.30 0.14 2.64
C ASP A 61 4.88 1.00 3.78
N GLY A 62 4.34 0.90 5.00
CA GLY A 62 4.81 1.69 6.15
C GLY A 62 4.30 3.13 6.16
N ASP A 63 5.18 4.09 6.45
CA ASP A 63 4.80 5.51 6.53
C ASP A 63 4.62 6.14 5.14
N LEU A 64 3.40 6.58 4.85
CA LEU A 64 2.99 7.22 3.61
C LEU A 64 2.66 8.71 3.81
N THR A 65 2.99 9.31 4.95
CA THR A 65 2.65 10.70 5.27
C THR A 65 3.10 11.70 4.20
N ALA A 66 4.25 11.47 3.58
CA ALA A 66 4.76 12.31 2.49
C ALA A 66 3.93 12.22 1.20
N LYS A 67 3.15 11.13 1.01
CA LYS A 67 2.29 10.91 -0.16
C LYS A 67 0.87 11.46 0.01
N ILE A 68 0.56 12.11 1.15
CA ILE A 68 -0.77 12.68 1.37
C ILE A 68 -1.00 13.84 0.39
N GLU A 69 -2.12 13.79 -0.30
CA GLU A 69 -2.63 14.82 -1.19
C GLU A 69 -3.85 15.50 -0.54
N ILE A 70 -4.03 16.79 -0.82
CA ILE A 70 -5.24 17.52 -0.43
C ILE A 70 -6.19 17.47 -1.63
N ALA A 71 -7.20 16.61 -1.54
CA ALA A 71 -8.22 16.46 -2.59
C ALA A 71 -9.20 17.64 -2.62
N LYS A 72 -9.48 18.26 -1.46
CA LYS A 72 -10.35 19.44 -1.31
C LYS A 72 -9.90 20.25 -0.11
N ASN A 73 -9.94 21.58 -0.19
CA ASN A 73 -9.75 22.48 0.94
C ASN A 73 -10.64 23.71 0.76
N THR A 74 -11.58 23.92 1.68
CA THR A 74 -12.50 25.06 1.64
C THR A 74 -12.24 26.10 2.73
N VAL A 75 -11.19 25.93 3.54
CA VAL A 75 -10.91 26.75 4.72
C VAL A 75 -10.66 28.21 4.34
N ASP A 76 -11.46 29.12 4.91
CA ASP A 76 -11.27 30.57 4.82
C ASP A 76 -10.93 31.12 6.22
N MET A 77 -9.65 31.42 6.45
CA MET A 77 -9.17 31.95 7.74
C MET A 77 -9.58 33.40 8.02
N THR A 78 -10.30 34.06 7.10
CA THR A 78 -10.79 35.43 7.26
C THR A 78 -12.24 35.50 7.75
N LYS A 79 -12.96 34.37 7.76
CA LYS A 79 -14.38 34.30 8.14
C LYS A 79 -14.61 33.19 9.15
N ALA A 80 -15.39 33.49 10.19
CA ALA A 80 -15.81 32.45 11.11
C ALA A 80 -16.81 31.50 10.42
N GLY A 81 -16.59 30.20 10.59
CA GLY A 81 -17.43 29.16 9.99
C GLY A 81 -16.84 27.77 10.16
N THR A 82 -17.60 26.77 9.75
CA THR A 82 -17.11 25.39 9.63
C THR A 82 -16.70 25.15 8.18
N TYR A 83 -15.52 24.58 8.01
CA TYR A 83 -14.91 24.32 6.72
C TYR A 83 -14.41 22.88 6.66
N GLU A 84 -14.17 22.39 5.46
CA GLU A 84 -13.78 21.01 5.21
C GLU A 84 -12.44 20.95 4.48
N VAL A 85 -11.63 19.99 4.88
CA VAL A 85 -10.46 19.54 4.12
C VAL A 85 -10.60 18.05 3.89
N THR A 86 -10.38 17.61 2.66
CA THR A 86 -10.41 16.20 2.28
C THR A 86 -9.00 15.80 1.86
N TYR A 87 -8.49 14.73 2.45
CA TYR A 87 -7.19 14.16 2.16
C TYR A 87 -7.32 12.87 1.37
N LYS A 88 -6.35 12.58 0.53
CA LYS A 88 -6.21 11.32 -0.19
C LYS A 88 -4.79 10.80 -0.06
N VAL A 89 -4.65 9.49 0.07
CA VAL A 89 -3.35 8.80 -0.04
C VAL A 89 -3.51 7.54 -0.89
N THR A 90 -2.49 7.25 -1.70
CA THR A 90 -2.41 6.06 -2.56
C THR A 90 -1.13 5.30 -2.20
N ASP A 91 -1.24 3.99 -2.01
CA ASP A 91 -0.13 3.09 -1.71
C ASP A 91 0.71 2.77 -2.97
N SER A 92 1.73 1.93 -2.86
CA SER A 92 2.60 1.57 -3.99
C SER A 92 1.97 0.60 -5.00
N GLU A 93 0.95 -0.14 -4.59
CA GLU A 93 0.21 -1.12 -5.41
C GLU A 93 -1.08 -0.53 -6.01
N GLY A 94 -1.39 0.72 -5.70
CA GLY A 94 -2.46 1.53 -6.27
C GLY A 94 -3.75 1.58 -5.46
N ALA A 95 -3.83 0.98 -4.27
CA ALA A 95 -5.00 1.16 -3.42
C ALA A 95 -4.99 2.54 -2.76
N SER A 96 -6.17 3.08 -2.46
CA SER A 96 -6.32 4.47 -2.03
C SER A 96 -7.36 4.61 -0.93
N THR A 97 -7.12 5.58 -0.05
CA THR A 97 -8.08 6.01 0.99
C THR A 97 -8.31 7.52 0.89
N THR A 98 -9.55 7.94 1.15
CA THR A 98 -9.96 9.34 1.23
C THR A 98 -10.61 9.59 2.59
N LYS A 99 -10.25 10.69 3.24
CA LYS A 99 -10.77 11.09 4.55
C LYS A 99 -11.13 12.58 4.55
#